data_AF-A0A7W0Q365-F1
#
_entry.id   AF-A0A7W0Q365-F1
#
_cell.length_a   1.000
_cell.length_b   1.000
_cell.length_c   1.000
_cell.angle_alpha   90.00
_cell.angle_beta   90.00
_cell.angle_gamma   90.00
#
_symmetry.space_group_name_H-M   'P 1'
#
loop_
_entity.id
_entity.type
_entity.pdbx_description
1 polymer ?
#
loop_
_entity_poly.entity_id
_entity_poly.type
_entity_poly.pdbx_seq_one_letter_code
_entity_poly.pdbx_strand_id
1 'polypeptide(L)'
;MKRALASPWLGVLVIAVGGIIGFALSGTASPVVTLDDVTVTVRDKRDNGSPWDFGGGLPDPEVRIEQAGKLVARCAEVKDQLQSQCAVGARIERAAGDVRVIVVDGDSAEDDPVGELVIALPDRGRARQAGAGALQAIEVGVTDDASAFVRYRPLWIALAIALALAGILRFSSRSRRPG
;
A
#
# COMPACT_ATOMS: atom_id res chain seq x y z
N MET A 1 -18.30 -57.81 -14.46
CA MET A 1 -19.12 -56.75 -13.81
C MET A 1 -18.19 -55.73 -13.18
N LYS A 2 -18.20 -54.48 -13.64
CA LYS A 2 -17.70 -53.25 -12.97
C LYS A 2 -17.80 -52.09 -13.99
N ARG A 3 -19.02 -51.60 -14.21
CA ARG A 3 -19.22 -50.29 -14.85
C ARG A 3 -19.27 -49.27 -13.72
N ALA A 4 -18.13 -48.64 -13.43
CA ALA A 4 -18.09 -47.50 -12.53
C ALA A 4 -18.90 -46.39 -13.19
N LEU A 5 -20.05 -46.06 -12.60
CA LEU A 5 -20.87 -44.92 -12.96
C LEU A 5 -20.06 -43.65 -12.71
N ALA A 6 -19.36 -43.16 -13.74
CA ALA A 6 -18.81 -41.82 -13.75
C ALA A 6 -20.00 -40.85 -13.81
N SER A 7 -20.55 -40.54 -12.64
CA SER A 7 -21.66 -39.61 -12.51
C SER A 7 -21.21 -38.22 -12.95
N PRO A 8 -21.82 -37.62 -13.98
CA PRO A 8 -21.45 -36.28 -14.46
C PRO A 8 -21.62 -35.20 -13.37
N TRP A 9 -22.40 -35.48 -12.33
CA TRP A 9 -22.61 -34.60 -11.18
C TRP A 9 -21.38 -34.46 -10.28
N LEU A 10 -20.50 -35.46 -10.23
CA LEU A 10 -19.24 -35.38 -9.48
C LEU A 10 -18.30 -34.31 -10.07
N GLY A 11 -18.26 -34.15 -11.39
CA GLY A 11 -17.45 -33.13 -12.05
C GLY A 11 -17.94 -31.70 -11.78
N VAL A 12 -19.27 -31.50 -11.79
CA VAL A 12 -19.88 -30.19 -11.48
C VAL A 12 -19.67 -29.81 -10.02
N LEU A 13 -19.76 -30.77 -9.10
CA LEU A 13 -19.55 -30.54 -7.67
C LEU A 13 -18.10 -30.10 -7.38
N VAL A 14 -17.11 -30.72 -8.03
CA VAL A 14 -15.69 -30.37 -7.84
C VAL A 14 -15.39 -28.95 -8.34
N ILE A 15 -15.98 -28.53 -9.47
CA ILE A 15 -15.80 -27.16 -10.01
C ILE A 15 -16.48 -26.13 -9.11
N ALA A 16 -17.70 -26.41 -8.63
CA ALA A 16 -18.42 -25.50 -7.73
C ALA A 16 -17.70 -25.33 -6.39
N VAL A 17 -17.24 -26.43 -5.78
CA VAL A 17 -16.50 -26.40 -4.51
C VAL A 17 -15.13 -25.71 -4.69
N GLY A 18 -14.42 -25.97 -5.79
CA GLY A 18 -13.17 -25.28 -6.12
C GLY A 18 -13.36 -23.77 -6.31
N GLY A 19 -14.45 -23.34 -6.95
CA GLY A 19 -14.78 -21.92 -7.14
C GLY A 19 -15.14 -21.20 -5.85
N ILE A 20 -15.88 -21.85 -4.95
CA ILE A 20 -16.26 -21.28 -3.64
C ILE A 20 -15.06 -21.21 -2.69
N ILE A 21 -14.21 -22.23 -2.64
CA ILE A 21 -12.97 -22.21 -1.84
C ILE A 21 -12.01 -21.14 -2.38
N GLY A 22 -11.88 -21.01 -3.71
CA GLY A 22 -11.12 -19.94 -4.34
C GLY A 22 -11.65 -18.56 -3.96
N PHE A 23 -12.97 -18.36 -3.95
CA PHE A 23 -13.60 -17.10 -3.55
C PHE A 23 -13.42 -16.79 -2.05
N ALA A 24 -13.59 -17.79 -1.18
CA ALA A 24 -13.45 -17.64 0.28
C ALA A 24 -11.99 -17.35 0.70
N LEU A 25 -11.01 -17.92 0.00
CA LEU A 25 -9.58 -17.62 0.22
C LEU A 25 -9.14 -16.30 -0.44
N SER A 26 -10.00 -15.66 -1.25
CA SER A 26 -9.69 -14.41 -1.94
C SER A 26 -10.01 -13.15 -1.11
N GLY A 27 -10.47 -13.29 0.13
CA GLY A 27 -10.80 -12.18 1.00
C GLY A 27 -9.60 -11.70 1.81
N THR A 28 -8.89 -10.69 1.30
CA THR A 28 -8.48 -9.45 1.99
C THR A 28 -7.58 -8.66 1.04
N ALA A 29 -7.83 -7.36 0.88
CA ALA A 29 -6.94 -6.44 0.19
C ALA A 29 -5.49 -6.63 0.67
N SER A 30 -4.51 -6.41 -0.21
CA SER A 30 -3.09 -6.49 0.18
C SER A 30 -2.89 -5.65 1.45
N PRO A 31 -2.57 -6.28 2.59
CA PRO A 31 -2.41 -5.55 3.84
C PRO A 31 -1.13 -4.72 3.82
N VAL A 32 -0.32 -4.83 2.78
CA VAL A 32 0.99 -4.20 2.66
C VAL A 32 1.00 -3.25 1.47
N VAL A 33 1.49 -2.04 1.71
CA VAL A 33 1.86 -1.07 0.67
C VAL A 33 3.31 -0.66 0.77
N THR A 34 3.85 -0.16 -0.33
CA THR A 34 5.20 0.37 -0.38
C THR A 34 5.15 1.89 -0.34
N LEU A 35 5.85 2.45 0.62
CA LEU A 35 6.12 3.86 0.76
C LEU A 35 7.33 4.19 -0.11
N ASP A 36 7.11 4.80 -1.26
CA ASP A 36 8.15 4.99 -2.27
C ASP A 36 9.03 6.19 -1.95
N ASP A 37 8.40 7.34 -1.75
CA ASP A 37 9.08 8.59 -1.49
C ASP A 37 8.33 9.46 -0.48
N VAL A 38 9.08 10.26 0.27
CA VAL A 38 8.55 11.29 1.16
C VAL A 38 9.24 12.59 0.81
N THR A 39 8.44 13.62 0.54
CA THR A 39 8.89 14.99 0.34
C THR A 39 8.40 15.84 1.51
N VAL A 40 9.31 16.55 2.14
CA VAL A 40 9.05 17.42 3.28
C VAL A 40 9.37 18.85 2.87
N THR A 41 8.51 19.79 3.28
CA THR A 41 8.75 21.23 3.14
C THR A 41 8.65 21.89 4.50
N VAL A 42 9.69 22.62 4.87
CA VAL A 42 9.87 23.33 6.14
C VAL A 42 9.90 24.84 5.88
N ARG A 43 9.46 25.63 6.86
CA ARG A 43 9.55 27.09 6.82
C ARG A 43 10.98 27.57 7.06
N ASP A 44 11.27 28.76 6.55
CA ASP A 44 12.52 29.49 6.76
C ASP A 44 12.79 29.83 8.23
N LYS A 45 11.75 29.83 9.06
CA LYS A 45 11.79 30.18 10.47
C LYS A 45 10.94 29.24 11.31
N ARG A 46 11.29 29.18 12.59
CA ARG A 46 10.49 28.52 13.63
C ARG A 46 9.14 29.23 13.80
N ASP A 47 8.22 28.60 14.52
CA ASP A 47 6.86 29.13 14.75
C ASP A 47 6.82 30.49 15.45
N ASN A 48 7.79 30.73 16.32
CA ASN A 48 7.97 31.98 17.04
C ASN A 48 8.67 33.07 16.20
N GLY A 49 9.02 32.78 14.94
CA GLY A 49 9.73 33.68 14.04
C GLY A 49 11.25 33.77 14.26
N SER A 50 11.81 32.97 15.17
CA SER A 50 13.26 32.87 15.34
C SER A 50 13.91 32.10 14.19
N PRO A 51 15.21 32.34 13.90
CA PRO A 51 15.96 31.49 12.99
C PRO A 51 16.06 30.04 13.52
N TRP A 52 16.43 29.12 12.62
CA TRP A 52 16.72 27.74 12.97
C TRP A 52 18.02 27.66 13.78
N ASP A 53 19.09 28.25 13.26
CA ASP A 53 20.38 28.28 13.92
C ASP A 53 20.72 29.65 14.51
N PHE A 54 21.63 29.63 15.49
CA PHE A 54 22.20 30.84 16.10
C PHE A 54 22.95 31.77 15.12
N GLY A 55 23.12 31.37 13.85
CA GLY A 55 23.68 32.17 12.76
C GLY A 55 22.68 32.59 11.67
N GLY A 56 21.40 32.20 11.76
CA GLY A 56 20.43 32.41 10.68
C GLY A 56 20.50 31.36 9.56
N GLY A 57 21.02 30.17 9.85
CA GLY A 57 21.06 29.02 8.95
C GLY A 57 19.69 28.43 8.67
N LEU A 58 19.64 27.60 7.64
CA LEU A 58 18.45 26.83 7.27
C LEU A 58 18.44 25.54 8.10
N PRO A 59 17.27 24.92 8.35
CA PRO A 59 17.23 23.69 9.11
C PRO A 59 17.92 22.55 8.35
N ASP A 60 18.33 21.54 9.11
CA ASP A 60 18.90 20.27 8.66
C ASP A 60 17.87 19.14 8.83
N PRO A 61 16.78 19.09 8.02
CA PRO A 61 15.70 18.14 8.25
C PRO A 61 16.15 16.68 8.11
N GLU A 62 15.99 15.91 9.19
CA GLU A 62 15.98 14.45 9.20
C GLU A 62 14.53 13.95 9.23
N VAL A 63 14.19 13.00 8.36
CA VAL A 63 12.84 12.41 8.30
C VAL A 63 12.84 11.02 8.91
N ARG A 64 11.98 10.82 9.91
CA ARG A 64 11.76 9.54 10.59
C ARG A 64 10.34 9.07 10.35
N ILE A 65 10.19 7.82 9.92
CA ILE A 65 8.91 7.23 9.56
C ILE A 65 8.63 6.12 10.55
N GLU A 66 7.59 6.29 11.35
CA GLU A 66 7.20 5.35 12.39
C GLU A 66 5.80 4.78 12.12
N GLN A 67 5.59 3.53 12.50
CA GLN A 67 4.29 2.88 12.49
C GLN A 67 4.10 2.10 13.78
N ALA A 68 2.96 2.30 14.45
CA ALA A 68 2.68 1.69 15.76
C ALA A 68 3.82 1.89 16.79
N GLY A 69 4.47 3.06 16.76
CA GLY A 69 5.59 3.40 17.65
C GLY A 69 6.93 2.72 17.30
N LYS A 70 7.03 2.06 16.15
CA LYS A 70 8.27 1.47 15.65
C LYS A 70 8.80 2.25 14.47
N LEU A 71 10.10 2.56 14.47
CA LEU A 71 10.78 3.13 13.31
C LEU A 71 10.80 2.11 12.16
N VAL A 72 10.16 2.48 11.05
CA VAL A 72 10.11 1.67 9.83
C VAL A 72 11.20 2.12 8.87
N ALA A 73 11.41 3.42 8.75
CA ALA A 73 12.44 3.99 7.89
C ALA A 73 12.96 5.32 8.45
N ARG A 74 14.17 5.65 8.03
CA ARG A 74 14.83 6.92 8.33
C ARG A 74 15.50 7.42 7.07
N CYS A 75 15.31 8.69 6.77
CA CYS A 75 16.03 9.41 5.74
C CYS A 75 17.16 10.19 6.40
N ALA A 76 18.32 10.21 5.76
CA ALA A 76 19.45 11.00 6.26
C ALA A 76 19.10 12.49 6.33
N GLU A 77 19.76 13.20 7.24
CA GLU A 77 19.73 14.66 7.30
C GLU A 77 20.10 15.25 5.94
N VAL A 78 19.44 16.34 5.57
CA VAL A 78 19.77 17.10 4.37
C VAL A 78 20.12 18.51 4.78
N LYS A 79 21.39 18.87 4.63
CA LYS A 79 21.92 20.11 5.19
C LYS A 79 21.40 21.36 4.51
N ASP A 80 21.11 22.38 5.31
CA ASP A 80 20.72 23.73 4.93
C ASP A 80 19.58 23.75 3.89
N GLN A 81 18.53 22.95 4.09
CA GLN A 81 17.47 22.79 3.09
C GLN A 81 16.06 22.89 3.68
N LEU A 82 15.25 23.76 3.06
CA LEU A 82 13.82 23.90 3.34
C LEU A 82 12.96 22.81 2.72
N GLN A 83 13.50 22.08 1.74
CA GLN A 83 12.82 21.00 1.09
C GLN A 83 13.73 19.78 1.01
N SER A 84 13.26 18.66 1.55
CA SER A 84 13.96 17.39 1.47
C SER A 84 13.07 16.37 0.78
N GLN A 85 13.63 15.60 -0.15
CA GLN A 85 12.96 14.46 -0.76
C GLN A 85 13.81 13.21 -0.53
N CYS A 86 13.16 12.15 -0.06
CA CYS A 86 13.81 10.90 0.28
C CYS A 86 13.09 9.73 -0.38
N ALA A 87 13.85 8.86 -1.03
CA ALA A 87 13.36 7.54 -1.43
C ALA A 87 13.37 6.61 -0.21
N VAL A 88 12.21 6.07 0.13
CA VAL A 88 11.98 5.32 1.36
C VAL A 88 11.98 3.81 1.08
N GLY A 89 11.21 3.36 0.09
CA GLY A 89 11.04 1.94 -0.25
C GLY A 89 10.54 1.05 0.89
N ALA A 90 9.86 1.61 1.89
CA ALA A 90 9.47 0.89 3.09
C ALA A 90 8.13 0.18 2.90
N ARG A 91 8.04 -1.07 3.36
CA ARG A 91 6.78 -1.81 3.41
C ARG A 91 6.01 -1.46 4.66
N ILE A 92 4.77 -1.02 4.47
CA ILE A 92 3.86 -0.59 5.52
C ILE A 92 2.66 -1.54 5.59
N GLU A 93 2.41 -2.09 6.77
CA GLU A 93 1.24 -2.93 7.01
C GLU A 93 0.04 -2.05 7.38
N ARG A 94 -0.96 -1.92 6.52
CA ARG A 94 -2.18 -1.14 6.79
C ARG A 94 -2.88 -1.56 8.08
N ALA A 95 -2.82 -2.84 8.43
CA ALA A 95 -3.41 -3.36 9.66
C ALA A 95 -2.69 -2.91 10.95
N ALA A 96 -1.42 -2.48 10.85
CA ALA A 96 -0.65 -1.99 11.98
C ALA A 96 -0.98 -0.53 12.35
N GLY A 97 -1.86 0.14 11.59
CA GLY A 97 -2.35 1.49 11.88
C GLY A 97 -1.67 2.58 11.05
N ASP A 98 -1.90 3.83 11.45
CA ASP A 98 -1.44 5.02 10.73
C ASP A 98 0.09 5.16 10.76
N VAL A 99 0.62 5.85 9.74
CA VAL A 99 2.04 6.18 9.65
C VAL A 99 2.27 7.57 10.23
N ARG A 100 3.28 7.68 11.09
CA ARG A 100 3.76 8.93 11.65
C ARG A 100 5.03 9.32 10.91
N VAL A 101 5.03 10.51 10.32
CA VAL A 101 6.22 11.12 9.74
C VAL A 101 6.67 12.23 10.69
N ILE A 102 7.82 12.04 11.29
CA ILE A 102 8.44 12.95 12.26
C ILE A 102 9.62 13.60 11.54
N VAL A 103 9.68 14.93 11.60
CA VAL A 103 10.78 15.71 11.03
C VAL A 103 11.50 16.39 12.19
N VAL A 104 12.79 16.14 12.32
CA VAL A 104 13.66 16.75 13.32
C VAL A 104 14.78 17.51 12.63
N ASP A 105 15.36 18.46 13.33
CA ASP A 105 16.55 19.19 12.91
C ASP A 105 17.79 18.43 13.40
N GLY A 106 18.65 18.00 12.48
CA GLY A 106 19.67 16.97 12.73
C GLY A 106 20.94 17.47 13.42
N ASP A 107 21.23 18.76 13.35
CA ASP A 107 22.46 19.35 13.90
C ASP A 107 22.23 20.11 15.23
N SER A 108 20.98 20.24 15.67
CA SER A 108 20.66 20.80 16.97
C SER A 108 20.97 19.80 18.09
N ALA A 109 21.66 20.27 19.12
CA ALA A 109 22.14 19.47 20.25
C ALA A 109 21.03 18.76 21.06
N GLU A 110 19.75 19.03 20.77
CA GLU A 110 18.58 18.51 21.47
C GLU A 110 17.56 17.77 20.58
N ASP A 111 17.89 17.37 19.34
CA ASP A 111 16.92 16.79 18.38
C ASP A 111 15.66 17.67 18.28
N ASP A 112 15.81 18.95 17.91
CA ASP A 112 14.72 19.91 17.94
C ASP A 112 13.61 19.47 16.95
N PRO A 113 12.38 19.21 17.41
CA PRO A 113 11.30 18.78 16.52
C PRO A 113 10.90 19.94 15.61
N VAL A 114 11.09 19.76 14.30
CA VAL A 114 10.58 20.66 13.26
C VAL A 114 9.06 20.54 13.15
N GLY A 115 8.56 19.32 13.26
CA GLY A 115 7.15 19.01 13.27
C GLY A 115 6.88 17.51 13.14
N GLU A 116 5.63 17.14 13.41
CA GLU A 116 5.14 15.77 13.24
C GLU A 116 3.85 15.79 12.43
N LEU A 117 3.67 14.76 11.60
CA LEU A 117 2.42 14.52 10.90
C LEU A 117 2.01 13.05 10.96
N VAL A 118 0.76 12.82 11.37
CA VAL A 118 0.12 11.52 11.26
C VAL A 118 -0.66 11.49 9.95
N ILE A 119 -0.32 10.52 9.10
CA ILE A 119 -0.86 10.40 7.75
C ILE A 119 -1.60 9.07 7.65
N ALA A 120 -2.89 9.16 7.34
CA ALA A 120 -3.66 8.01 6.88
C ALA A 120 -3.21 7.68 5.45
N LEU A 121 -2.63 6.49 5.26
CA LEU A 121 -2.07 6.12 3.95
C LEU A 121 -3.18 5.94 2.91
N PRO A 122 -3.11 6.64 1.75
CA PRO A 122 -4.06 6.44 0.67
C PRO A 122 -3.93 5.02 0.10
N ASP A 123 -4.95 4.56 -0.61
CA ASP A 123 -4.88 3.29 -1.34
C ASP A 123 -3.76 3.31 -2.39
N ARG A 124 -3.62 4.41 -3.14
CA ARG A 124 -2.52 4.66 -4.09
C ARG A 124 -2.28 6.15 -4.29
N GLY A 125 -1.08 6.49 -4.77
CA GLY A 125 -0.77 7.82 -5.31
C GLY A 125 -0.06 8.69 -4.29
N ARG A 126 -0.37 10.00 -4.30
CA ARG A 126 0.28 11.00 -3.46
C ARG A 126 -0.70 11.56 -2.43
N ALA A 127 -0.33 11.48 -1.16
CA ALA A 127 -1.01 12.20 -0.09
C ALA A 127 -0.20 13.44 0.27
N ARG A 128 -0.83 14.62 0.22
CA ARG A 128 -0.24 15.86 0.72
C ARG A 128 -1.04 16.35 1.91
N GLN A 129 -0.35 16.65 3.00
CA GLN A 129 -0.98 17.18 4.20
C GLN A 129 -0.17 18.36 4.72
N ALA A 130 -0.89 19.39 5.19
CA ALA A 130 -0.28 20.54 5.83
C ALA A 130 0.34 20.08 7.16
N GLY A 131 1.57 20.50 7.41
CA GLY A 131 2.23 20.22 8.68
C GLY A 131 1.69 21.08 9.82
N ALA A 132 2.06 20.71 11.04
CA ALA A 132 1.92 21.56 12.21
C ALA A 132 3.28 22.19 12.54
N GLY A 133 3.24 23.38 13.12
CA GLY A 133 4.42 24.14 13.45
C GLY A 133 5.25 24.53 12.22
N ALA A 134 6.57 24.43 12.30
CA ALA A 134 7.46 24.93 11.26
C ALA A 134 7.47 24.05 9.99
N LEU A 135 6.94 22.83 10.09
CA LEU A 135 6.62 21.96 8.97
C LEU A 135 5.47 22.55 8.13
N GLN A 136 5.72 22.86 6.87
CA GLN A 136 4.74 23.43 5.95
C GLN A 136 3.88 22.35 5.28
N ALA A 137 4.53 21.33 4.72
CA ALA A 137 3.85 20.27 4.01
C ALA A 137 4.66 18.98 4.05
N ILE A 138 3.95 17.85 4.04
CA ILE A 138 4.52 16.55 3.73
C ILE A 138 3.73 15.97 2.56
N GLU A 139 4.46 15.45 1.58
CA GLU A 139 3.93 14.68 0.47
C GLU A 139 4.51 13.27 0.51
N VAL A 140 3.64 12.29 0.34
CA VAL A 140 3.97 10.88 0.49
C VAL A 140 3.52 10.11 -0.74
N GLY A 141 4.47 9.48 -1.43
CA GLY A 141 4.23 8.57 -2.55
C GLY A 141 4.00 7.14 -2.07
N VAL A 142 2.88 6.55 -2.48
CA VAL A 142 2.51 5.17 -2.11
C VAL A 142 2.16 4.36 -3.37
N THR A 143 2.80 3.20 -3.50
CA THR A 143 2.42 2.18 -4.47
C THR A 143 1.82 0.95 -3.78
N ASP A 144 0.77 0.43 -4.38
CA ASP A 144 0.23 -0.87 -3.98
C ASP A 144 1.08 -1.99 -4.58
N ASP A 145 1.68 -2.79 -3.70
CA ASP A 145 2.28 -4.09 -4.02
C ASP A 145 1.23 -5.15 -4.41
N ALA A 146 -0.03 -4.75 -4.64
CA ALA A 146 -1.09 -5.64 -5.06
C ALA A 146 -0.64 -6.43 -6.30
N SER A 147 -0.41 -7.73 -6.09
CA SER A 147 0.10 -8.64 -7.11
C SER A 147 -0.82 -8.59 -8.34
N ALA A 148 -0.27 -8.82 -9.53
CA ALA A 148 -1.04 -8.88 -10.77
C ALA A 148 -2.27 -9.81 -10.63
N PHE A 149 -2.15 -10.84 -9.80
CA PHE A 149 -3.24 -11.76 -9.46
C PHE A 149 -4.45 -11.06 -8.82
N VAL A 150 -4.24 -10.13 -7.89
CA VAL A 150 -5.31 -9.33 -7.27
C VAL A 150 -5.92 -8.37 -8.30
N ARG A 151 -5.09 -7.71 -9.12
CA ARG A 151 -5.56 -6.74 -10.14
C ARG A 151 -6.42 -7.39 -11.22
N TYR A 152 -6.01 -8.54 -11.73
CA TYR A 152 -6.71 -9.25 -12.80
C TYR A 152 -7.72 -10.28 -12.31
N ARG A 153 -7.97 -10.35 -11.00
CA ARG A 153 -8.91 -11.29 -10.39
C ARG A 153 -10.30 -11.32 -11.05
N PRO A 154 -10.99 -10.19 -11.34
CA PRO A 154 -12.29 -10.25 -11.99
C PRO A 154 -12.22 -10.84 -13.41
N LEU A 155 -11.13 -10.61 -14.13
CA LEU A 155 -10.90 -11.20 -15.46
C LEU A 155 -10.67 -12.71 -15.37
N TRP A 156 -9.90 -13.18 -14.39
CA TRP A 156 -9.72 -14.62 -14.15
C TRP A 156 -11.02 -15.32 -13.76
N ILE A 157 -11.84 -14.69 -12.92
CA ILE A 157 -13.16 -15.21 -12.55
C ILE A 157 -14.08 -15.26 -13.78
N ALA A 158 -14.13 -14.19 -14.57
CA ALA A 158 -14.93 -14.16 -15.80
C ALA A 158 -14.50 -15.24 -16.79
N LEU A 159 -13.20 -15.46 -16.96
CA LEU A 159 -12.65 -16.51 -17.80
C LEU A 159 -13.04 -17.92 -17.31
N ALA A 160 -12.95 -18.17 -16.00
CA ALA A 160 -13.34 -19.45 -15.41
C ALA A 160 -14.84 -19.76 -15.64
N ILE A 161 -15.70 -18.75 -15.46
CA ILE A 161 -17.15 -18.86 -15.73
C ILE A 161 -17.39 -19.15 -17.22
N ALA A 162 -16.73 -18.43 -18.12
CA ALA A 162 -16.88 -18.63 -19.56
C ALA A 162 -16.48 -20.05 -19.99
N LEU A 163 -15.37 -20.57 -19.46
CA LEU A 163 -14.91 -21.94 -19.72
C LEU A 163 -15.90 -22.98 -19.18
N ALA A 164 -16.46 -22.78 -17.99
CA ALA A 164 -17.47 -23.66 -17.42
C ALA A 164 -18.75 -23.71 -18.30
N LEU A 165 -19.24 -22.56 -18.74
CA LEU A 165 -20.40 -22.46 -19.63
C LEU A 165 -20.12 -23.14 -20.98
N ALA A 166 -18.95 -22.92 -21.57
CA ALA A 166 -18.54 -23.59 -22.81
C ALA A 166 -18.49 -25.11 -22.66
N GLY A 167 -18.01 -25.62 -21.52
CA GLY A 167 -18.03 -27.05 -21.18
C GLY A 167 -19.45 -27.62 -21.13
N ILE A 168 -20.37 -26.92 -20.46
CA ILE A 168 -21.79 -27.31 -20.35
C ILE A 168 -22.45 -27.35 -21.74
N LEU A 169 -22.22 -26.34 -22.58
CA LEU A 169 -22.77 -26.27 -23.94
C LEU A 169 -22.21 -27.37 -24.85
N ARG A 170 -20.92 -27.69 -24.73
CA ARG A 170 -20.30 -28.78 -25.50
C ARG A 170 -20.80 -30.16 -25.08
N PHE A 171 -21.14 -30.34 -23.80
CA PHE A 171 -21.72 -31.60 -23.33
C PHE A 171 -23.16 -31.79 -23.81
N SER A 172 -24.00 -30.75 -23.70
CA SER A 172 -25.41 -30.81 -24.10
C SER A 172 -25.62 -31.01 -25.61
N SER A 173 -24.68 -30.56 -26.45
CA SER A 173 -24.71 -30.82 -27.89
C SER A 173 -24.37 -32.27 -28.27
N ARG A 174 -23.60 -33.00 -27.45
CA ARG A 174 -23.29 -34.42 -27.70
C ARG A 174 -24.43 -35.37 -27.34
N SER A 175 -25.25 -35.03 -26.34
CA SER A 175 -26.35 -35.90 -25.89
C SER A 175 -27.58 -35.88 -26.81
N ARG A 176 -27.62 -34.99 -27.82
CA ARG A 176 -28.76 -34.85 -28.76
C ARG A 176 -28.58 -35.60 -30.08
N ARG A 177 -27.59 -36.47 -30.24
CA ARG A 177 -27.56 -37.35 -31.42
C ARG A 177 -28.49 -38.54 -31.15
N PRO A 178 -29.69 -38.63 -31.78
CA PRO A 178 -30.47 -39.85 -31.73
C PRO A 178 -29.68 -40.95 -32.45
N GLY A 179 -29.53 -42.09 -31.79
CA GLY A 179 -29.13 -43.34 -32.42
C GLY A 179 -30.32 -43.99 -33.11
#